data_AF-A0A8J3AH95-F1
#
_entry.id   AF-A0A8J3AH95-F1
#
_cell.length_a   1.000
_cell.length_b   1.000
_cell.length_c   1.000
_cell.angle_alpha   90.00
_cell.angle_beta   90.00
_cell.angle_gamma   90.00
#
_symmetry.space_group_name_H-M   'P 1'
#
loop_
_entity.id
_entity.type
_entity.pdbx_description
1 polymer ?
#
loop_
_entity_poly.entity_id
_entity_poly.type
_entity_poly.pdbx_seq_one_letter_code
_entity_poly.pdbx_strand_id
1 'polypeptide(L)'
;MRVAVAGVHARRRHRNVEHPGGRELSLSGIRVGVTSQRKGAELVAALERRGASVLHGPTIGGDVPVPDEHIVADTDAILDASPDWFVASTGVGMRLWAQAADQHGRLEALQAAAGAARCVARGAKALGGLQALRARAVWTSQKQTDADVAGWLRGRVLPGEVVAVQLHGTAAATTFAPVADAGADVLSVETYRHALPDDVGPGLALGDAIVAGELDIVVLTSPGAGRNLVTIAAQRSSDHADALVQALRERVATAVIGPVTSAALDELGIPSWLTPTRSRTGDLLRSLDRWASRRTTAPSHWRPPVQLVPATHAVRCAEGREIALGERGYAVLAALARRPGMVCPPEQLLAEAWGYAAPDDPSAIKHQIARLRRKLDGTGVQIRTVRGVGYRLEGSST
;
A
#
# COMPACT_ATOMS: atom_id res chain seq x y z
N MET A 1 -37.61 39.86 22.52
CA MET A 1 -37.07 40.46 21.28
C MET A 1 -36.27 39.39 20.56
N ARG A 2 -36.81 38.83 19.46
CA ARG A 2 -36.14 37.86 18.57
C ARG A 2 -35.33 38.63 17.53
N VAL A 3 -34.11 38.18 17.19
CA VAL A 3 -33.55 38.22 15.82
C VAL A 3 -32.61 37.03 15.63
N ALA A 4 -32.62 36.49 14.40
CA ALA A 4 -32.07 35.23 13.93
C ALA A 4 -30.89 35.43 12.94
N VAL A 5 -29.99 34.43 12.89
CA VAL A 5 -29.39 33.73 11.72
C VAL A 5 -28.79 34.53 10.54
N ALA A 6 -27.52 34.24 10.17
CA ALA A 6 -27.11 33.61 8.88
C ALA A 6 -25.60 33.78 8.57
N GLY A 7 -24.95 32.73 8.04
CA GLY A 7 -23.58 32.78 7.53
C GLY A 7 -23.04 31.45 6.99
N VAL A 8 -23.78 30.80 6.09
CA VAL A 8 -23.40 29.55 5.41
C VAL A 8 -22.35 29.86 4.32
N HIS A 9 -21.21 29.17 4.34
CA HIS A 9 -20.18 29.24 3.30
C HIS A 9 -20.66 28.55 2.01
N ALA A 10 -20.72 29.33 0.93
CA ALA A 10 -21.16 28.89 -0.38
C ALA A 10 -20.13 27.97 -1.06
N ARG A 11 -20.57 26.74 -1.40
CA ARG A 11 -19.84 25.81 -2.28
C ARG A 11 -19.82 26.35 -3.71
N ARG A 12 -18.64 26.64 -4.26
CA ARG A 12 -18.49 26.93 -5.70
C ARG A 12 -18.75 25.65 -6.51
N ARG A 13 -19.84 25.64 -7.28
CA ARG A 13 -20.11 24.62 -8.31
C ARG A 13 -19.06 24.76 -9.42
N HIS A 14 -18.25 23.73 -9.64
CA HIS A 14 -17.43 23.64 -10.85
C HIS A 14 -18.35 23.49 -12.07
N ARG A 15 -18.19 24.36 -13.07
CA ARG A 15 -18.85 24.25 -14.37
C ARG A 15 -18.28 23.04 -15.10
N ASN A 16 -19.15 22.16 -15.59
CA ASN A 16 -18.78 21.13 -16.58
C ASN A 16 -18.21 21.84 -17.82
N VAL A 17 -17.00 21.46 -18.22
CA VAL A 17 -16.43 21.87 -19.51
C VAL A 17 -16.89 20.84 -20.54
N GLU A 18 -17.89 21.21 -21.35
CA GLU A 18 -18.34 20.40 -22.48
C GLU A 18 -17.24 20.36 -23.55
N HIS A 19 -16.71 19.16 -23.83
CA HIS A 19 -15.80 18.92 -24.95
C HIS A 19 -16.61 18.55 -26.21
N PRO A 20 -16.32 19.15 -27.38
CA PRO A 20 -17.05 18.86 -28.62
C PRO A 20 -16.57 17.50 -29.16
N GLY A 21 -17.40 16.47 -29.01
CA GLY A 21 -17.08 15.11 -29.49
C GLY A 21 -17.51 13.94 -28.60
N GLY A 22 -18.65 14.04 -27.90
CA GLY A 22 -19.58 12.92 -27.62
C GLY A 22 -19.08 11.60 -27.00
N ARG A 23 -17.88 11.52 -26.42
CA ARG A 23 -17.45 10.34 -25.64
C ARG A 23 -16.99 10.78 -24.27
N GLU A 24 -17.73 10.37 -23.24
CA GLU A 24 -17.36 10.60 -21.84
C GLU A 24 -15.97 9.99 -21.60
N LEU A 25 -15.04 10.81 -21.08
CA LEU A 25 -13.68 10.37 -20.83
C LEU A 25 -13.67 9.35 -19.69
N SER A 26 -12.83 8.32 -19.80
CA SER A 26 -12.87 7.12 -18.93
C SER A 26 -12.66 7.39 -17.43
N LEU A 27 -12.01 8.49 -17.07
CA LEU A 27 -11.75 8.90 -15.68
C LEU A 27 -12.46 10.21 -15.32
N SER A 28 -13.47 10.63 -16.09
CA SER A 28 -14.26 11.83 -15.79
C SER A 28 -14.81 11.78 -14.35
N GLY A 29 -14.58 12.86 -13.59
CA GLY A 29 -15.04 12.97 -12.20
C GLY A 29 -14.23 12.18 -11.16
N ILE A 30 -13.18 11.46 -11.57
CA ILE A 30 -12.29 10.73 -10.66
C ILE A 30 -11.18 11.64 -10.16
N ARG A 31 -10.97 11.68 -8.83
CA ARG A 31 -9.88 12.42 -8.18
C ARG A 31 -8.73 11.47 -7.86
N VAL A 32 -7.56 11.70 -8.44
CA VAL A 32 -6.40 10.82 -8.38
C VAL A 32 -5.25 11.51 -7.66
N GLY A 33 -4.71 10.88 -6.61
CA GLY A 33 -3.43 11.27 -6.02
C GLY A 33 -2.27 10.64 -6.78
N VAL A 34 -1.20 11.39 -7.04
CA VAL A 34 0.03 10.86 -7.67
C VAL A 34 1.23 11.15 -6.77
N THR A 35 1.95 10.09 -6.39
CA THR A 35 3.13 10.17 -5.48
C THR A 35 4.47 10.19 -6.21
N SER A 36 4.48 9.92 -7.52
CA SER A 36 5.71 9.76 -8.29
C SER A 36 6.32 11.10 -8.69
N GLN A 37 7.61 11.25 -8.45
CA GLN A 37 8.39 12.40 -8.91
C GLN A 37 8.90 12.16 -10.34
N ARG A 38 9.69 11.09 -10.53
CA ARG A 38 10.24 10.72 -11.84
C ARG A 38 9.11 10.31 -12.79
N LYS A 39 9.00 10.99 -13.92
CA LYS A 39 7.88 10.88 -14.88
C LYS A 39 6.50 11.17 -14.26
N GLY A 40 6.45 11.85 -13.11
CA GLY A 40 5.22 12.27 -12.46
C GLY A 40 4.37 13.15 -13.39
N ALA A 41 4.97 14.16 -14.00
CA ALA A 41 4.30 15.05 -14.95
C ALA A 41 3.71 14.30 -16.16
N GLU A 42 4.42 13.31 -16.71
CA GLU A 42 3.91 12.48 -17.82
C GLU A 42 2.67 11.67 -17.39
N LEU A 43 2.70 11.11 -16.17
CA LEU A 43 1.60 10.35 -15.60
C LEU A 43 0.39 11.25 -15.29
N VAL A 44 0.62 12.41 -14.66
CA VAL A 44 -0.40 13.43 -14.38
C VAL A 44 -1.10 13.81 -15.69
N ALA A 45 -0.34 14.22 -16.70
CA ALA A 45 -0.89 14.59 -18.00
C ALA A 45 -1.65 13.44 -18.67
N ALA A 46 -1.20 12.18 -18.49
CA ALA A 46 -1.90 11.02 -19.03
C ALA A 46 -3.24 10.72 -18.33
N LEU A 47 -3.36 11.02 -17.04
CA LEU A 47 -4.58 10.90 -16.24
C LEU A 47 -5.55 12.04 -16.56
N GLU A 48 -5.07 13.27 -16.67
CA GLU A 48 -5.87 14.45 -17.02
C GLU A 48 -6.45 14.34 -18.44
N ARG A 49 -5.67 13.82 -19.41
CA ARG A 49 -6.18 13.51 -20.76
C ARG A 49 -7.33 12.50 -20.76
N ARG A 50 -7.51 11.74 -19.68
CA ARG A 50 -8.62 10.79 -19.47
C ARG A 50 -9.73 11.39 -18.61
N GLY A 51 -9.67 12.67 -18.25
CA GLY A 51 -10.71 13.39 -17.51
C GLY A 51 -10.58 13.34 -15.99
N ALA A 52 -9.49 12.77 -15.45
CA ALA A 52 -9.25 12.78 -14.00
C ALA A 52 -8.84 14.17 -13.49
N SER A 53 -9.27 14.51 -12.28
CA SER A 53 -8.67 15.60 -11.50
C SER A 53 -7.49 15.03 -10.72
N VAL A 54 -6.31 15.63 -10.82
CA VAL A 54 -5.09 15.06 -10.25
C VAL A 54 -4.51 15.97 -9.16
N LEU A 55 -4.23 15.38 -8.00
CA LEU A 55 -3.43 16.00 -6.94
C LEU A 55 -2.03 15.37 -6.96
N HIS A 56 -1.03 16.14 -7.40
CA HIS A 56 0.35 15.67 -7.48
C HIS A 56 1.10 16.04 -6.21
N GLY A 57 1.50 15.03 -5.44
CA GLY A 57 2.29 15.17 -4.22
C GLY A 57 3.46 14.19 -4.23
N PRO A 58 4.60 14.54 -4.87
CA PRO A 58 5.80 13.72 -4.84
C PRO A 58 6.19 13.32 -3.43
N THR A 59 6.53 12.05 -3.21
CA THR A 59 6.97 11.55 -1.88
C THR A 59 8.39 11.03 -1.88
N ILE A 60 9.05 11.05 -3.03
CA ILE A 60 10.47 10.71 -3.19
C ILE A 60 11.14 11.93 -3.81
N GLY A 61 12.28 12.36 -3.26
CA GLY A 61 13.14 13.39 -3.84
C GLY A 61 14.31 12.82 -4.62
N GLY A 62 15.00 11.82 -4.04
CA GLY A 62 16.17 11.17 -4.62
C GLY A 62 16.72 10.08 -3.71
N ASP A 63 17.69 9.30 -4.21
CA ASP A 63 18.49 8.41 -3.36
C ASP A 63 19.58 9.27 -2.71
N VAL A 64 19.55 9.39 -1.38
CA VAL A 64 20.62 10.02 -0.60
C VAL A 64 21.60 8.93 -0.18
N PRO A 65 22.87 9.01 -0.60
CA PRO A 65 23.90 8.10 -0.13
C PRO A 65 23.99 8.18 1.39
N VAL A 66 24.14 7.04 2.05
CA VAL A 66 24.55 7.04 3.45
C VAL A 66 26.04 7.40 3.48
N PRO A 67 26.50 8.31 4.37
CA PRO A 67 27.92 8.63 4.49
C PRO A 67 28.75 7.38 4.75
N ASP A 68 29.93 7.30 4.14
CA ASP A 68 30.76 6.10 4.22
C ASP A 68 31.13 5.75 5.67
N GLU A 69 31.30 6.73 6.57
CA GLU A 69 31.57 6.46 7.98
C GLU A 69 30.50 5.57 8.65
N HIS A 70 29.23 5.73 8.28
CA HIS A 70 28.14 4.91 8.81
C HIS A 70 28.13 3.53 8.15
N ILE A 71 28.35 3.45 6.84
CA ILE A 71 28.44 2.17 6.12
C ILE A 71 29.58 1.34 6.70
N VAL A 72 30.73 1.96 6.99
CA VAL A 72 31.90 1.30 7.56
C VAL A 72 31.65 0.87 9.00
N ALA A 73 31.00 1.69 9.82
CA ALA A 73 30.63 1.30 11.18
C ALA A 73 29.70 0.08 11.21
N ASP A 74 28.67 0.05 10.36
CA ASP A 74 27.78 -1.11 10.19
C ASP A 74 28.55 -2.33 9.66
N THR A 75 29.51 -2.10 8.75
CA THR A 75 30.37 -3.16 8.20
C THR A 75 31.24 -3.79 9.29
N ASP A 76 31.89 -2.97 10.12
CA ASP A 76 32.76 -3.44 11.19
C ASP A 76 31.95 -4.25 12.21
N ALA A 77 30.76 -3.77 12.59
CA ALA A 77 29.85 -4.53 13.46
C ALA A 77 29.44 -5.89 12.86
N ILE A 78 29.14 -5.92 11.55
CA ILE A 78 28.83 -7.18 10.84
C ILE A 78 30.05 -8.12 10.84
N LEU A 79 31.24 -7.61 10.55
CA LEU A 79 32.46 -8.41 10.49
C LEU A 79 32.83 -8.98 11.86
N ASP A 80 32.75 -8.17 12.91
CA ASP A 80 33.03 -8.57 14.29
C ASP A 80 32.09 -9.68 14.76
N ALA A 81 30.83 -9.64 14.32
CA ALA A 81 29.84 -10.65 14.62
C ALA A 81 29.98 -11.95 13.81
N SER A 82 30.84 -11.97 12.78
CA SER A 82 31.10 -13.15 11.93
C SER A 82 29.81 -13.80 11.38
N PRO A 83 29.21 -13.25 10.31
CA PRO A 83 27.85 -13.61 9.92
C PRO A 83 27.74 -15.03 9.38
N ASP A 84 26.77 -15.79 9.89
CA ASP A 84 26.41 -17.12 9.38
C ASP A 84 25.62 -17.06 8.07
N TRP A 85 24.86 -15.97 7.90
CA TRP A 85 24.05 -15.68 6.72
C TRP A 85 24.37 -14.29 6.18
N PHE A 86 24.40 -14.19 4.86
CA PHE A 86 24.66 -12.92 4.18
C PHE A 86 23.59 -12.66 3.13
N VAL A 87 22.79 -11.63 3.33
CA VAL A 87 21.64 -11.30 2.49
C VAL A 87 21.94 -10.08 1.63
N ALA A 88 21.92 -10.28 0.31
CA ALA A 88 21.99 -9.20 -0.66
C ALA A 88 20.59 -8.82 -1.14
N SER A 89 20.22 -7.54 -0.98
CA SER A 89 18.88 -7.06 -1.39
C SER A 89 18.89 -6.38 -2.76
N THR A 90 19.88 -5.55 -3.08
CA THR A 90 19.99 -4.88 -4.39
C THR A 90 21.41 -4.86 -4.93
N GLY A 91 21.54 -4.91 -6.26
CA GLY A 91 22.86 -4.79 -6.88
C GLY A 91 23.50 -3.41 -6.72
N VAL A 92 22.70 -2.33 -6.64
CA VAL A 92 23.25 -0.97 -6.41
C VAL A 92 23.78 -0.87 -4.99
N GLY A 93 22.99 -1.27 -4.00
CA GLY A 93 23.40 -1.18 -2.61
C GLY A 93 24.60 -2.06 -2.28
N MET A 94 24.70 -3.27 -2.87
CA MET A 94 25.88 -4.12 -2.77
C MET A 94 27.14 -3.47 -3.35
N ARG A 95 27.03 -2.76 -4.49
CA ARG A 95 28.18 -2.05 -5.08
C ARG A 95 28.63 -0.89 -4.22
N LEU A 96 27.69 -0.09 -3.72
CA LEU A 96 28.00 1.02 -2.82
C LEU A 96 28.65 0.51 -1.53
N TRP A 97 28.16 -0.61 -0.99
CA TRP A 97 28.75 -1.23 0.20
C TRP A 97 30.20 -1.65 -0.05
N ALA A 98 30.44 -2.40 -1.15
CA ALA A 98 31.77 -2.83 -1.52
C ALA A 98 32.73 -1.66 -1.76
N GLN A 99 32.24 -0.57 -2.38
CA GLN A 99 33.04 0.63 -2.62
C GLN A 99 33.41 1.35 -1.32
N ALA A 100 32.46 1.58 -0.43
CA ALA A 100 32.72 2.20 0.87
C ALA A 100 33.68 1.35 1.71
N ALA A 101 33.49 0.02 1.71
CA ALA A 101 34.38 -0.92 2.37
C ALA A 101 35.80 -0.88 1.77
N ASP A 102 35.94 -0.83 0.44
CA ASP A 102 37.25 -0.75 -0.23
C ASP A 102 38.00 0.52 0.11
N GLN A 103 37.32 1.67 0.05
CA GLN A 103 37.89 2.98 0.39
C GLN A 103 38.40 3.05 1.83
N HIS A 104 37.90 2.18 2.73
CA HIS A 104 38.29 2.11 4.13
C HIS A 104 39.04 0.81 4.49
N GLY A 105 39.55 0.08 3.49
CA GLY A 105 40.40 -1.10 3.70
C GLY A 105 39.69 -2.31 4.31
N ARG A 106 38.37 -2.43 4.13
CA ARG A 106 37.53 -3.55 4.60
C ARG A 106 37.08 -4.51 3.51
N LEU A 107 37.40 -4.24 2.24
CA LEU A 107 36.89 -5.06 1.12
C LEU A 107 37.29 -6.54 1.22
N GLU A 108 38.55 -6.85 1.55
CA GLU A 108 39.00 -8.24 1.67
C GLU A 108 38.29 -8.97 2.81
N ALA A 109 38.12 -8.32 3.96
CA ALA A 109 37.40 -8.87 5.09
C ALA A 109 35.91 -9.10 4.76
N LEU A 110 35.27 -8.15 4.07
CA LEU A 110 33.90 -8.28 3.60
C LEU A 110 33.73 -9.43 2.60
N GLN A 111 34.68 -9.61 1.68
CA GLN A 111 34.69 -10.75 0.75
C GLN A 111 34.87 -12.07 1.49
N ALA A 112 35.77 -12.14 2.48
CA ALA A 112 35.98 -13.33 3.29
C ALA A 112 34.73 -13.70 4.09
N ALA A 113 34.08 -12.72 4.74
CA ALA A 113 32.84 -12.92 5.47
C ALA A 113 31.71 -13.42 4.55
N ALA A 114 31.50 -12.78 3.39
CA ALA A 114 30.52 -13.23 2.42
C ALA A 114 30.85 -14.63 1.84
N GLY A 115 32.13 -14.97 1.70
CA GLY A 115 32.58 -16.28 1.23
C GLY A 115 32.37 -17.41 2.25
N ALA A 116 32.44 -17.09 3.54
CA ALA A 116 32.21 -18.04 4.64
C ALA A 116 30.71 -18.21 4.95
N ALA A 117 29.92 -17.15 4.78
CA ALA A 117 28.50 -17.14 5.08
C ALA A 117 27.63 -17.87 4.04
N ARG A 118 26.45 -18.34 4.46
CA ARG A 118 25.40 -18.81 3.56
C ARG A 118 24.73 -17.60 2.89
N CYS A 119 25.10 -17.35 1.64
CA CYS A 119 24.61 -16.17 0.93
C CYS A 119 23.20 -16.35 0.34
N VAL A 120 22.35 -15.34 0.49
CA VAL A 120 21.00 -15.29 -0.08
C VAL A 120 20.85 -14.03 -0.94
N ALA A 121 20.29 -14.19 -2.13
CA ALA A 121 19.99 -13.07 -3.01
C ALA A 121 18.48 -12.81 -3.08
N ARG A 122 18.06 -11.56 -2.86
CA ARG A 122 16.68 -11.14 -3.09
C ARG A 122 16.30 -11.10 -4.58
N GLY A 123 17.23 -11.25 -5.52
CA GLY A 123 16.90 -11.36 -6.95
C GLY A 123 18.12 -11.25 -7.84
N ALA A 124 17.93 -11.29 -9.17
CA ALA A 124 19.03 -11.35 -10.15
C ALA A 124 20.06 -10.21 -10.01
N LYS A 125 19.61 -8.99 -9.68
CA LYS A 125 20.53 -7.86 -9.47
C LYS A 125 21.36 -8.01 -8.18
N ALA A 126 20.74 -8.52 -7.13
CA ALA A 126 21.43 -8.76 -5.86
C ALA A 126 22.42 -9.92 -5.98
N LEU A 127 22.06 -10.95 -6.75
CA LEU A 127 22.94 -12.07 -7.10
C LEU A 127 24.23 -11.57 -7.77
N GLY A 128 24.12 -10.63 -8.73
CA GLY A 128 25.29 -9.99 -9.33
C GLY A 128 26.17 -9.23 -8.31
N GLY A 129 25.56 -8.66 -7.26
CA GLY A 129 26.29 -8.04 -6.16
C GLY A 129 27.10 -9.03 -5.32
N LEU A 130 26.53 -10.19 -4.99
CA LEU A 130 27.26 -11.28 -4.31
C LEU A 130 28.41 -11.81 -5.16
N GLN A 131 28.19 -11.99 -6.46
CA GLN A 131 29.23 -12.42 -7.39
C GLN A 131 30.41 -11.42 -7.45
N ALA A 132 30.14 -10.12 -7.35
CA ALA A 132 31.19 -9.10 -7.28
C ALA A 132 32.02 -9.21 -5.98
N LEU A 133 31.42 -9.69 -4.88
CA LEU A 133 32.13 -10.06 -3.65
C LEU A 133 32.74 -11.47 -3.70
N ARG A 134 32.72 -12.15 -4.86
CA ARG A 134 33.18 -13.54 -5.05
C ARG A 134 32.42 -14.57 -4.23
N ALA A 135 31.23 -14.22 -3.75
CA ALA A 135 30.35 -15.09 -3.00
C ALA A 135 29.32 -15.79 -3.90
N ARG A 136 28.86 -16.98 -3.49
CA ARG A 136 27.85 -17.76 -4.21
C ARG A 136 26.58 -17.83 -3.39
N ALA A 137 25.45 -17.44 -3.98
CA ALA A 137 24.16 -17.57 -3.32
C ALA A 137 23.73 -19.04 -3.23
N VAL A 138 23.33 -19.47 -2.02
CA VAL A 138 22.68 -20.77 -1.80
C VAL A 138 21.21 -20.75 -2.21
N TRP A 139 20.60 -19.56 -2.25
CA TRP A 139 19.23 -19.37 -2.71
C TRP A 139 19.01 -17.97 -3.29
N THR A 140 18.09 -17.86 -4.26
CA THR A 140 17.67 -16.59 -4.85
C THR A 140 16.14 -16.52 -4.90
N SER A 141 15.57 -15.44 -4.38
CA SER A 141 14.12 -15.24 -4.39
C SER A 141 13.56 -15.12 -5.81
N GLN A 142 12.51 -15.89 -6.09
CA GLN A 142 11.75 -15.80 -7.35
C GLN A 142 10.74 -14.63 -7.32
N LYS A 143 10.21 -14.29 -6.13
CA LYS A 143 9.27 -13.17 -5.95
C LYS A 143 9.95 -11.82 -5.95
N GLN A 144 11.26 -11.81 -5.72
CA GLN A 144 12.08 -10.63 -5.64
C GLN A 144 11.58 -9.63 -4.62
N THR A 145 11.32 -10.07 -3.38
CA THR A 145 10.92 -9.20 -2.26
C THR A 145 11.69 -9.57 -0.99
N ASP A 146 11.91 -8.60 -0.12
CA ASP A 146 12.60 -8.83 1.16
C ASP A 146 11.76 -9.72 2.09
N ALA A 147 10.43 -9.59 2.05
CA ALA A 147 9.51 -10.46 2.79
C ALA A 147 9.60 -11.94 2.38
N ASP A 148 9.83 -12.24 1.09
CA ASP A 148 10.03 -13.62 0.63
C ASP A 148 11.36 -14.18 1.14
N VAL A 149 12.40 -13.34 1.19
CA VAL A 149 13.70 -13.68 1.77
C VAL A 149 13.58 -13.94 3.27
N ALA A 150 12.96 -13.03 4.02
CA ALA A 150 12.73 -13.17 5.45
C ALA A 150 11.89 -14.42 5.78
N GLY A 151 10.82 -14.67 5.02
CA GLY A 151 10.00 -15.88 5.18
C GLY A 151 10.76 -17.17 4.88
N TRP A 152 11.64 -17.16 3.87
CA TRP A 152 12.48 -18.31 3.56
C TRP A 152 13.56 -18.57 4.62
N LEU A 153 14.16 -17.50 5.16
CA LEU A 153 15.17 -17.55 6.22
C LEU A 153 14.60 -17.98 7.57
N ARG A 154 13.40 -17.50 7.95
CA ARG A 154 12.75 -17.83 9.22
C ARG A 154 12.71 -19.33 9.52
N GLY A 155 12.53 -20.17 8.50
CA GLY A 155 12.50 -21.64 8.65
C GLY A 155 13.87 -22.33 8.61
N ARG A 156 14.97 -21.57 8.60
CA ARG A 156 16.33 -22.06 8.31
C ARG A 156 17.42 -21.48 9.21
N VAL A 157 17.20 -20.29 9.76
CA VAL A 157 18.09 -19.73 10.76
C VAL A 157 17.97 -20.52 12.07
N LEU A 158 19.08 -20.62 12.79
CA LEU A 158 19.11 -21.18 14.13
C LEU A 158 19.23 -20.06 15.18
N PRO A 159 18.75 -20.28 16.42
CA PRO A 159 18.96 -19.32 17.50
C PRO A 159 20.45 -19.02 17.73
N GLY A 160 20.79 -17.73 17.83
CA GLY A 160 22.15 -17.23 17.98
C GLY A 160 22.96 -17.12 16.67
N GLU A 161 22.41 -17.53 15.53
CA GLU A 161 23.07 -17.27 14.24
C GLU A 161 22.96 -15.79 13.86
N VAL A 162 24.02 -15.28 13.26
CA VAL A 162 24.09 -13.88 12.81
C VAL A 162 23.67 -13.80 11.34
N VAL A 163 22.73 -12.91 11.04
CA VAL A 163 22.22 -12.63 9.70
C VAL A 163 22.59 -11.20 9.31
N ALA A 164 23.60 -11.06 8.45
CA ALA A 164 23.97 -9.78 7.86
C ALA A 164 23.06 -9.47 6.66
N VAL A 165 22.46 -8.28 6.64
CA VAL A 165 21.53 -7.86 5.59
C VAL A 165 21.96 -6.54 4.97
N GLN A 166 22.29 -6.55 3.67
CA GLN A 166 22.37 -5.34 2.88
C GLN A 166 20.95 -4.85 2.58
N LEU A 167 20.56 -3.69 3.12
CA LEU A 167 19.22 -3.14 2.96
C LEU A 167 19.14 -1.99 1.96
N HIS A 168 17.93 -1.76 1.46
CA HIS A 168 17.62 -0.61 0.63
C HIS A 168 16.57 0.30 1.29
N GLY A 169 17.02 1.29 2.05
CA GLY A 169 16.15 2.22 2.76
C GLY A 169 15.44 1.63 3.99
N THR A 170 14.67 2.50 4.63
CA THR A 170 14.42 2.63 6.08
C THR A 170 13.57 1.55 6.79
N ALA A 171 13.58 0.28 6.36
CA ALA A 171 12.71 -0.73 6.96
C ALA A 171 13.40 -2.06 7.32
N ALA A 172 14.68 -1.99 7.75
CA ALA A 172 15.43 -3.10 8.32
C ALA A 172 14.65 -3.92 9.36
N ALA A 173 14.17 -3.20 10.37
CA ALA A 173 13.70 -3.78 11.62
C ALA A 173 12.36 -4.50 11.45
N THR A 174 11.49 -4.03 10.56
CA THR A 174 10.15 -4.60 10.38
C THR A 174 10.14 -5.81 9.47
N THR A 175 10.90 -5.78 8.36
CA THR A 175 10.81 -6.85 7.36
C THR A 175 11.50 -8.14 7.83
N PHE A 176 12.59 -8.02 8.58
CA PHE A 176 13.33 -9.17 9.12
C PHE A 176 12.98 -9.48 10.58
N ALA A 177 11.98 -8.81 11.18
CA ALA A 177 11.45 -9.17 12.49
C ALA A 177 11.12 -10.67 12.63
N PRO A 178 10.51 -11.36 11.64
CA PRO A 178 10.23 -12.79 11.75
C PRO A 178 11.49 -13.68 11.80
N VAL A 179 12.64 -13.17 11.36
CA VAL A 179 13.94 -13.86 11.46
C VAL A 179 14.54 -13.65 12.84
N ALA A 180 14.45 -12.43 13.38
CA ALA A 180 14.81 -12.14 14.76
C ALA A 180 13.94 -12.91 15.77
N ASP A 181 12.63 -13.01 15.51
CA ASP A 181 11.68 -13.80 16.31
C ASP A 181 12.01 -15.30 16.32
N ALA A 182 12.77 -15.79 15.31
CA ALA A 182 13.28 -17.16 15.27
C ALA A 182 14.58 -17.34 16.08
N GLY A 183 15.05 -16.28 16.76
CA GLY A 183 16.21 -16.27 17.64
C GLY A 183 17.54 -15.89 16.98
N ALA A 184 17.53 -15.44 15.72
CA ALA A 184 18.73 -15.01 15.01
C ALA A 184 19.04 -13.52 15.26
N ASP A 185 20.33 -13.17 15.30
CA ASP A 185 20.78 -11.79 15.44
C ASP A 185 20.88 -11.15 14.06
N VAL A 186 19.97 -10.21 13.77
CA VAL A 186 19.92 -9.53 12.47
C VAL A 186 20.70 -8.23 12.52
N LEU A 187 21.82 -8.18 11.80
CA LEU A 187 22.63 -6.98 11.59
C LEU A 187 22.41 -6.46 10.17
N SER A 188 22.43 -5.15 9.99
CA SER A 188 22.15 -4.57 8.68
C SER A 188 23.03 -3.40 8.33
N VAL A 189 23.23 -3.22 7.03
CA VAL A 189 23.89 -2.04 6.46
C VAL A 189 22.96 -1.38 5.45
N GLU A 190 22.76 -0.08 5.59
CA GLU A 190 22.05 0.76 4.62
C GLU A 190 23.06 1.59 3.85
N THR A 191 23.09 1.47 2.52
CA THR A 191 24.04 2.23 1.69
C THR A 191 23.42 3.45 1.02
N TYR A 192 22.10 3.53 1.01
CA TYR A 192 21.36 4.69 0.57
C TYR A 192 19.97 4.70 1.19
N ARG A 193 19.39 5.89 1.31
CA ARG A 193 18.01 6.10 1.77
C ARG A 193 17.22 6.83 0.69
N HIS A 194 15.95 6.48 0.57
CA HIS A 194 15.04 7.29 -0.24
C HIS A 194 14.70 8.55 0.55
N ALA A 195 15.31 9.67 0.17
CA ALA A 195 15.01 10.93 0.82
C ALA A 195 13.61 11.42 0.45
N LEU A 196 13.04 12.17 1.39
CA LEU A 196 11.89 13.01 1.10
C LEU A 196 12.30 14.07 0.05
N PRO A 197 11.35 14.60 -0.73
CA PRO A 197 11.62 15.78 -1.56
C PRO A 197 12.07 16.96 -0.71
N ASP A 198 12.88 17.85 -1.29
CA ASP A 198 13.32 19.09 -0.62
C ASP A 198 12.12 19.94 -0.15
N ASP A 199 11.05 19.96 -0.96
CA ASP A 199 9.75 20.51 -0.59
C ASP A 199 8.73 19.38 -0.37
N VAL A 200 8.43 19.11 0.90
CA VAL A 200 7.40 18.14 1.33
C VAL A 200 5.98 18.71 1.28
N GLY A 201 5.80 20.01 1.03
CA GLY A 201 4.51 20.70 1.02
C GLY A 201 3.45 20.02 0.15
N PRO A 202 3.74 19.66 -1.12
CA PRO A 202 2.83 18.91 -1.96
C PRO A 202 2.47 17.52 -1.42
N GLY A 203 3.44 16.83 -0.79
CA GLY A 203 3.20 15.53 -0.15
C GLY A 203 2.31 15.64 1.09
N LEU A 204 2.47 16.71 1.88
CA LEU A 204 1.61 17.02 3.02
C LEU A 204 0.18 17.31 2.57
N ALA A 205 0.01 18.15 1.54
CA ALA A 205 -1.30 18.43 0.96
C ALA A 205 -1.98 17.17 0.40
N LEU A 206 -1.20 16.26 -0.20
CA LEU A 206 -1.69 14.95 -0.63
C LEU A 206 -2.14 14.09 0.57
N GLY A 207 -1.38 14.09 1.66
CA GLY A 207 -1.74 13.40 2.91
C GLY A 207 -3.04 13.93 3.53
N ASP A 208 -3.13 15.25 3.69
CA ASP A 208 -4.34 15.96 4.13
C ASP A 208 -5.54 15.59 3.23
N ALA A 209 -5.29 15.59 1.92
CA ALA A 209 -6.06 15.02 0.81
C ALA A 209 -6.77 13.69 1.12
N ILE A 210 -5.94 12.72 1.49
CA ILE A 210 -6.29 11.33 1.74
C ILE A 210 -7.08 11.20 3.05
N VAL A 211 -6.60 11.84 4.12
CA VAL A 211 -7.27 11.84 5.43
C VAL A 211 -8.67 12.44 5.30
N ALA A 212 -8.82 13.54 4.57
CA ALA A 212 -10.11 14.18 4.25
C ALA A 212 -10.95 13.39 3.23
N GLY A 213 -10.35 12.43 2.52
CA GLY A 213 -11.04 11.54 1.56
C GLY A 213 -11.51 12.26 0.33
N GLU A 214 -10.70 13.24 -0.04
CA GLU A 214 -10.93 14.06 -1.19
C GLU A 214 -10.35 13.42 -2.45
N LEU A 215 -9.89 12.17 -2.35
CA LEU A 215 -9.38 11.39 -3.47
C LEU A 215 -10.15 10.08 -3.58
N ASP A 216 -10.34 9.62 -4.80
CA ASP A 216 -10.95 8.31 -5.06
C ASP A 216 -9.87 7.21 -5.08
N ILE A 217 -8.67 7.54 -5.55
CA ILE A 217 -7.55 6.61 -5.66
C ILE A 217 -6.20 7.32 -5.60
N VAL A 218 -5.18 6.69 -5.01
CA VAL A 218 -3.79 7.17 -5.00
C VAL A 218 -2.92 6.19 -5.77
N VAL A 219 -2.09 6.71 -6.67
CA VAL A 219 -1.13 5.93 -7.45
C VAL A 219 0.22 5.91 -6.75
N LEU A 220 0.73 4.71 -6.48
CA LEU A 220 2.04 4.46 -5.88
C LEU A 220 2.88 3.59 -6.81
N THR A 221 4.00 4.13 -7.29
CA THR A 221 4.82 3.47 -8.33
C THR A 221 6.08 2.81 -7.77
N SER A 222 6.32 2.91 -6.47
CA SER A 222 7.51 2.37 -5.81
C SER A 222 7.25 2.13 -4.32
N PRO A 223 7.97 1.17 -3.70
CA PRO A 223 7.90 0.90 -2.25
C PRO A 223 8.10 2.15 -1.39
N GLY A 224 9.16 2.92 -1.69
CA GLY A 224 9.48 4.14 -0.95
C GLY A 224 8.40 5.20 -1.03
N ALA A 225 7.55 5.18 -2.07
CA ALA A 225 6.51 6.20 -2.22
C ALA A 225 5.41 6.04 -1.16
N GLY A 226 5.07 4.80 -0.80
CA GLY A 226 4.09 4.51 0.26
C GLY A 226 4.64 4.77 1.65
N ARG A 227 5.87 4.32 1.93
CA ARG A 227 6.53 4.55 3.23
C ARG A 227 6.75 6.04 3.48
N ASN A 228 7.30 6.77 2.50
CA ASN A 228 7.53 8.20 2.63
C ASN A 228 6.22 8.99 2.71
N LEU A 229 5.13 8.53 2.10
CA LEU A 229 3.83 9.17 2.29
C LEU A 229 3.40 9.13 3.77
N VAL A 230 3.59 8.00 4.45
CA VAL A 230 3.32 7.87 5.90
C VAL A 230 4.30 8.72 6.70
N THR A 231 5.59 8.73 6.36
CA THR A 231 6.60 9.59 7.01
C THR A 231 6.29 11.08 6.86
N ILE A 232 5.86 11.52 5.68
CA ILE A 232 5.45 12.92 5.43
C ILE A 232 4.21 13.25 6.25
N ALA A 233 3.21 12.36 6.27
CA ALA A 233 2.01 12.53 7.09
C ALA A 233 2.31 12.63 8.60
N ALA A 234 3.31 11.87 9.08
CA ALA A 234 3.76 11.93 10.47
C ALA A 234 4.36 13.29 10.87
N GLN A 235 4.78 14.13 9.91
CA GLN A 235 5.22 15.50 10.20
C GLN A 235 4.07 16.42 10.65
N ARG A 236 2.81 16.05 10.35
CA ARG A 236 1.63 16.69 10.96
C ARG A 236 1.45 16.24 12.40
N SER A 237 1.34 14.93 12.60
CA SER A 237 1.31 14.24 13.90
C SER A 237 1.29 12.73 13.67
N SER A 238 1.59 11.94 14.71
CA SER A 238 1.41 10.48 14.68
C SER A 238 -0.03 10.09 14.38
N ASP A 239 -1.01 10.73 15.03
CA ASP A 239 -2.45 10.50 14.79
C ASP A 239 -2.84 10.75 13.32
N HIS A 240 -2.20 11.73 12.66
CA HIS A 240 -2.47 12.03 11.26
C HIS A 240 -1.91 10.94 10.32
N ALA A 241 -0.75 10.37 10.64
CA ALA A 241 -0.21 9.22 9.92
C ALA A 241 -1.13 7.99 10.05
N ASP A 242 -1.63 7.71 11.26
CA ASP A 242 -2.57 6.62 11.50
C ASP A 242 -3.90 6.85 10.75
N ALA A 243 -4.42 8.08 10.77
CA ALA A 243 -5.61 8.46 10.01
C ALA A 243 -5.42 8.29 8.50
N LEU A 244 -4.22 8.56 7.97
CA LEU A 244 -3.88 8.35 6.57
C LEU A 244 -3.91 6.86 6.21
N VAL A 245 -3.25 6.01 7.01
CA VAL A 245 -3.25 4.55 6.80
C VAL A 245 -4.68 4.02 6.84
N GLN A 246 -5.48 4.46 7.81
CA GLN A 246 -6.89 4.09 7.92
C GLN A 246 -7.70 4.53 6.69
N ALA A 247 -7.46 5.74 6.19
CA ALA A 247 -8.13 6.24 4.99
C ALA A 247 -7.81 5.38 3.75
N LEU A 248 -6.56 4.96 3.57
CA LEU A 248 -6.13 4.11 2.45
C LEU A 248 -6.63 2.65 2.57
N ARG A 249 -6.96 2.20 3.78
CA ARG A 249 -7.60 0.90 4.03
C ARG A 249 -9.06 0.87 3.65
N GLU A 250 -9.77 1.98 3.87
CA GLU A 250 -11.24 1.97 3.90
C GLU A 250 -11.90 2.78 2.78
N ARG A 251 -11.36 3.95 2.42
CA ARG A 251 -12.10 4.99 1.69
C ARG A 251 -11.40 5.52 0.45
N VAL A 252 -10.07 5.56 0.45
CA VAL A 252 -9.26 5.98 -0.70
C VAL A 252 -8.54 4.77 -1.24
N ALA A 253 -8.83 4.39 -2.50
CA ALA A 253 -8.20 3.22 -3.09
C ALA A 253 -6.71 3.45 -3.36
N THR A 254 -5.93 2.37 -3.51
CA THR A 254 -4.55 2.46 -3.98
C THR A 254 -4.39 1.74 -5.33
N ALA A 255 -3.61 2.33 -6.22
CA ALA A 255 -3.14 1.68 -7.42
C ALA A 255 -1.62 1.55 -7.37
N VAL A 256 -1.13 0.31 -7.32
CA VAL A 256 0.30 0.02 -7.14
C VAL A 256 0.91 -0.56 -8.41
N ILE A 257 2.17 -0.22 -8.70
CA ILE A 257 2.93 -0.86 -9.77
C ILE A 257 3.86 -1.95 -9.20
N GLY A 258 3.53 -3.20 -9.50
CA GLY A 258 4.39 -4.36 -9.28
C GLY A 258 4.35 -4.96 -7.87
N PRO A 259 4.82 -6.22 -7.72
CA PRO A 259 4.71 -6.98 -6.47
C PRO A 259 5.54 -6.39 -5.33
N VAL A 260 6.65 -5.71 -5.63
CA VAL A 260 7.50 -5.10 -4.59
C VAL A 260 6.79 -3.94 -3.91
N THR A 261 6.11 -3.09 -4.69
CA THR A 261 5.35 -1.96 -4.15
C THR A 261 4.17 -2.49 -3.32
N SER A 262 3.48 -3.52 -3.81
CA SER A 262 2.40 -4.19 -3.05
C SER A 262 2.87 -4.66 -1.69
N ALA A 263 3.98 -5.43 -1.63
CA ALA A 263 4.52 -5.96 -0.38
C ALA A 263 4.88 -4.85 0.62
N ALA A 264 5.43 -3.73 0.15
CA ALA A 264 5.75 -2.60 1.02
C ALA A 264 4.50 -1.89 1.57
N LEU A 265 3.39 -1.90 0.83
CA LEU A 265 2.11 -1.40 1.34
C LEU A 265 1.49 -2.39 2.33
N ASP A 266 1.62 -3.70 2.09
CA ASP A 266 1.14 -4.74 2.99
C ASP A 266 1.81 -4.65 4.38
N GLU A 267 3.09 -4.29 4.44
CA GLU A 267 3.81 -4.01 5.70
C GLU A 267 3.23 -2.80 6.47
N LEU A 268 2.67 -1.81 5.77
CA LEU A 268 1.95 -0.68 6.37
C LEU A 268 0.48 -1.05 6.67
N GLY A 269 0.08 -2.28 6.35
CA GLY A 269 -1.30 -2.76 6.33
C GLY A 269 -2.20 -2.01 5.36
N ILE A 270 -1.64 -1.36 4.34
CA ILE A 270 -2.40 -0.67 3.30
C ILE A 270 -2.69 -1.67 2.18
N PRO A 271 -3.96 -1.97 1.86
CA PRO A 271 -4.27 -2.91 0.78
C PRO A 271 -3.90 -2.32 -0.58
N SER A 272 -3.48 -3.18 -1.50
CA SER A 272 -3.28 -2.86 -2.91
C SER A 272 -4.56 -3.11 -3.71
N TRP A 273 -5.40 -2.09 -3.87
CA TRP A 273 -6.74 -2.25 -4.46
C TRP A 273 -6.70 -2.52 -5.96
N LEU A 274 -5.69 -1.97 -6.64
CA LEU A 274 -5.50 -2.11 -8.08
C LEU A 274 -4.04 -2.38 -8.38
N THR A 275 -3.74 -3.58 -8.87
CA THR A 275 -2.41 -3.96 -9.35
C THR A 275 -2.51 -4.37 -10.82
N PRO A 276 -1.83 -3.66 -11.75
CA PRO A 276 -1.80 -4.06 -13.15
C PRO A 276 -1.02 -5.37 -13.31
N THR A 277 -1.43 -6.19 -14.28
CA THR A 277 -0.78 -7.49 -14.58
C THR A 277 0.68 -7.35 -15.00
N ARG A 278 1.04 -6.21 -15.59
CA ARG A 278 2.43 -5.85 -15.92
C ARG A 278 2.80 -4.56 -15.23
N SER A 279 4.03 -4.50 -14.72
CA SER A 279 4.59 -3.34 -14.01
C SER A 279 4.98 -2.20 -14.98
N ARG A 280 3.99 -1.64 -15.70
CA ARG A 280 4.18 -0.56 -16.69
C ARG A 280 3.08 0.48 -16.56
N THR A 281 3.42 1.76 -16.82
CA THR A 281 2.48 2.88 -16.76
C THR A 281 1.27 2.71 -17.66
N GLY A 282 1.45 2.17 -18.88
CA GLY A 282 0.33 1.92 -19.78
C GLY A 282 -0.68 0.87 -19.26
N ASP A 283 -0.20 -0.15 -18.55
CA ASP A 283 -1.05 -1.16 -17.94
C ASP A 283 -1.77 -0.61 -16.70
N LEU A 284 -1.10 0.22 -15.90
CA LEU A 284 -1.72 0.98 -14.81
C LEU A 284 -2.89 1.83 -15.34
N LEU A 285 -2.67 2.63 -16.39
CA LEU A 285 -3.71 3.49 -16.97
C LEU A 285 -4.92 2.67 -17.46
N ARG A 286 -4.70 1.54 -18.16
CA ARG A 286 -5.79 0.63 -18.57
C ARG A 286 -6.53 0.01 -17.38
N SER A 287 -5.81 -0.31 -16.32
CA SER A 287 -6.40 -0.81 -15.08
C SER A 287 -7.26 0.25 -14.40
N LEU A 288 -6.82 1.52 -14.39
CA LEU A 288 -7.59 2.65 -13.91
C LEU A 288 -8.85 2.89 -14.74
N ASP A 289 -8.74 2.84 -16.08
CA ASP A 289 -9.89 2.97 -16.99
C ASP A 289 -10.97 1.91 -16.69
N ARG A 290 -10.56 0.65 -16.48
CA ARG A 290 -11.48 -0.43 -16.08
C ARG A 290 -12.04 -0.23 -14.67
N TRP A 291 -11.21 0.23 -13.74
CA TRP A 291 -11.62 0.49 -12.37
C TRP A 291 -12.69 1.60 -12.31
N ALA A 292 -12.48 2.70 -13.05
CA ALA A 292 -13.43 3.81 -13.14
C ALA A 292 -14.71 3.40 -13.88
N SER A 293 -14.61 2.63 -14.97
CA SER A 293 -15.81 2.13 -15.69
C SER A 293 -16.69 1.21 -14.83
N ARG A 294 -16.10 0.53 -13.83
CA ARG A 294 -16.83 -0.29 -12.84
C ARG A 294 -17.42 0.52 -11.70
N ARG A 295 -16.90 1.74 -11.50
CA ARG A 295 -17.40 2.73 -10.55
C ARG A 295 -18.54 3.49 -11.26
N THR A 296 -19.73 2.90 -11.33
CA THR A 296 -20.94 3.71 -11.59
C THR A 296 -20.93 4.81 -10.54
N THR A 297 -20.92 6.08 -10.99
CA THR A 297 -21.00 7.28 -10.16
C THR A 297 -21.95 7.02 -9.00
N ALA A 298 -21.39 6.71 -7.82
CA ALA A 298 -22.16 6.82 -6.61
C ALA A 298 -22.52 8.31 -6.55
N PRO A 299 -23.79 8.69 -6.42
CA PRO A 299 -24.15 10.08 -6.30
C PRO A 299 -23.27 10.72 -5.23
N SER A 300 -22.83 11.96 -5.47
CA SER A 300 -21.91 12.76 -4.64
C SER A 300 -22.39 13.01 -3.20
N HIS A 301 -23.42 12.30 -2.76
CA HIS A 301 -24.05 12.33 -1.45
C HIS A 301 -24.30 10.92 -0.87
N TRP A 302 -23.55 9.89 -1.27
CA TRP A 302 -23.72 8.57 -0.65
C TRP A 302 -23.51 8.65 0.87
N ARG A 303 -24.62 8.61 1.58
CA ARG A 303 -24.76 8.17 2.96
C ARG A 303 -25.61 6.92 2.86
N PRO A 304 -25.17 5.77 3.40
CA PRO A 304 -26.07 4.63 3.46
C PRO A 304 -27.33 5.09 4.22
N PRO A 305 -28.56 4.86 3.72
CA PRO A 305 -29.80 5.16 4.46
C PRO A 305 -29.98 4.24 5.69
N VAL A 306 -28.90 3.58 6.11
CA VAL A 306 -28.81 2.75 7.29
C VAL A 306 -27.58 3.13 8.10
N GLN A 307 -27.74 3.18 9.42
CA GLN A 307 -26.68 3.33 10.40
C GLN A 307 -26.27 1.94 10.90
N LEU A 308 -24.98 1.63 10.82
CA LEU A 308 -24.43 0.45 11.48
C LEU A 308 -24.25 0.75 12.97
N VAL A 309 -24.68 -0.18 13.83
CA VAL A 309 -24.56 -0.10 15.29
C VAL A 309 -23.58 -1.18 15.74
N PRO A 310 -22.28 -0.86 15.91
CA PRO A 310 -21.26 -1.85 16.23
C PRO A 310 -21.53 -2.59 17.54
N ALA A 311 -21.99 -1.88 18.57
CA ALA A 311 -22.21 -2.45 19.91
C ALA A 311 -23.24 -3.57 19.94
N THR A 312 -24.20 -3.59 18.99
CA THR A 312 -25.29 -4.57 18.94
C THR A 312 -25.28 -5.40 17.66
N HIS A 313 -24.27 -5.21 16.79
CA HIS A 313 -24.24 -5.78 15.44
C HIS A 313 -25.56 -5.57 14.67
N ALA A 314 -26.16 -4.39 14.83
CA ALA A 314 -27.45 -4.06 14.24
C ALA A 314 -27.31 -3.04 13.10
N VAL A 315 -28.34 -3.01 12.25
CA VAL A 315 -28.51 -2.03 11.18
C VAL A 315 -29.78 -1.26 11.47
N ARG A 316 -29.69 0.06 11.61
CA ARG A 316 -30.84 0.94 11.83
C ARG A 316 -31.15 1.73 10.57
N CYS A 317 -32.36 1.59 10.05
CA CYS A 317 -32.80 2.27 8.82
C CYS A 317 -33.20 3.72 9.12
N ALA A 318 -33.30 4.56 8.09
CA ALA A 318 -33.76 5.94 8.20
C ALA A 318 -35.15 6.06 8.84
N GLU A 319 -36.00 5.04 8.67
CA GLU A 319 -37.33 4.94 9.26
C GLU A 319 -37.32 4.45 10.73
N GLY A 320 -36.14 4.36 11.36
CA GLY A 320 -35.97 3.93 12.75
C GLY A 320 -36.02 2.40 12.98
N ARG A 321 -36.26 1.61 11.92
CA ARG A 321 -36.31 0.14 11.98
C ARG A 321 -34.92 -0.44 12.25
N GLU A 322 -34.79 -1.21 13.31
CA GLU A 322 -33.54 -1.90 13.67
C GLU A 322 -33.56 -3.37 13.25
N ILE A 323 -32.49 -3.83 12.62
CA ILE A 323 -32.31 -5.18 12.10
C ILE A 323 -31.06 -5.77 12.73
N ALA A 324 -31.25 -6.74 13.62
CA ALA A 324 -30.14 -7.48 14.21
C ALA A 324 -29.48 -8.37 13.14
N LEU A 325 -28.15 -8.27 13.01
CA LEU A 325 -27.34 -9.16 12.18
C LEU A 325 -26.56 -10.12 13.08
N GLY A 326 -26.27 -11.31 12.56
CA GLY A 326 -25.23 -12.14 13.19
C GLY A 326 -23.86 -11.51 12.94
N GLU A 327 -22.89 -11.79 13.81
CA GLU A 327 -21.54 -11.23 13.76
C GLU A 327 -20.93 -11.20 12.34
N ARG A 328 -20.91 -12.35 11.65
CA ARG A 328 -20.37 -12.43 10.29
C ARG A 328 -21.18 -11.64 9.26
N GLY A 329 -22.50 -11.62 9.40
CA GLY A 329 -23.36 -10.82 8.53
C GLY A 329 -23.09 -9.32 8.71
N TYR A 330 -22.96 -8.89 9.97
CA TYR A 330 -22.58 -7.52 10.30
C TYR A 330 -21.21 -7.17 9.72
N ALA A 331 -20.20 -8.01 9.92
CA ALA A 331 -18.85 -7.78 9.44
C ALA A 331 -18.79 -7.66 7.91
N VAL A 332 -19.48 -8.53 7.16
CA VAL A 332 -19.55 -8.46 5.70
C VAL A 332 -20.26 -7.17 5.25
N LEU A 333 -21.37 -6.81 5.89
CA LEU A 333 -22.08 -5.58 5.56
C LEU A 333 -21.24 -4.34 5.89
N ALA A 334 -20.54 -4.33 7.03
CA ALA A 334 -19.62 -3.27 7.41
C ALA A 334 -18.48 -3.13 6.41
N ALA A 335 -17.88 -4.23 5.97
CA ALA A 335 -16.83 -4.24 4.94
C ALA A 335 -17.30 -3.65 3.59
N LEU A 336 -18.55 -3.93 3.21
CA LEU A 336 -19.18 -3.35 2.02
C LEU A 336 -19.56 -1.87 2.22
N ALA A 337 -20.09 -1.52 3.40
CA ALA A 337 -20.55 -0.17 3.73
C ALA A 337 -19.40 0.83 3.90
N ARG A 338 -18.21 0.36 4.31
CA ARG A 338 -16.97 1.15 4.28
C ARG A 338 -16.56 1.56 2.86
N ARG A 339 -17.00 0.80 1.85
CA ARG A 339 -16.58 0.94 0.44
C ARG A 339 -17.79 1.15 -0.48
N PRO A 340 -18.60 2.17 -0.22
CA PRO A 340 -19.84 2.33 -0.96
C PRO A 340 -19.59 2.64 -2.43
N GLY A 341 -20.40 2.07 -3.32
CA GLY A 341 -20.18 2.23 -4.75
C GLY A 341 -19.03 1.37 -5.32
N MET A 342 -18.19 0.74 -4.47
CA MET A 342 -17.09 -0.11 -4.90
C MET A 342 -17.47 -1.59 -4.89
N VAL A 343 -16.87 -2.34 -5.82
CA VAL A 343 -17.00 -3.79 -5.87
C VAL A 343 -15.90 -4.42 -5.02
N CYS A 344 -16.29 -5.13 -3.98
CA CYS A 344 -15.42 -5.87 -3.10
C CYS A 344 -15.34 -7.34 -3.56
N PRO A 345 -14.13 -7.87 -3.84
CA PRO A 345 -13.94 -9.28 -4.14
C PRO A 345 -14.36 -10.21 -2.99
N PRO A 346 -14.85 -11.43 -3.26
CA PRO A 346 -15.20 -12.39 -2.22
C PRO A 346 -14.05 -12.69 -1.27
N GLU A 347 -12.83 -12.82 -1.77
CA GLU A 347 -11.63 -13.14 -0.99
C GLU A 347 -11.33 -12.03 0.02
N GLN A 348 -11.47 -10.77 -0.40
CA GLN A 348 -11.28 -9.61 0.47
C GLN A 348 -12.36 -9.53 1.56
N LEU A 349 -13.63 -9.73 1.19
CA LEU A 349 -14.73 -9.75 2.16
C LEU A 349 -14.56 -10.88 3.17
N LEU A 350 -14.04 -12.03 2.74
CA LEU A 350 -13.76 -13.17 3.60
C LEU A 350 -12.65 -12.84 4.60
N ALA A 351 -11.52 -12.33 4.11
CA ALA A 351 -10.39 -11.94 4.95
C ALA A 351 -10.80 -10.91 6.01
N GLU A 352 -11.57 -9.89 5.64
CA GLU A 352 -12.02 -8.85 6.58
C GLU A 352 -13.06 -9.36 7.59
N ALA A 353 -14.00 -10.20 7.15
CA ALA A 353 -15.09 -10.63 8.01
C ALA A 353 -14.74 -11.85 8.87
N TRP A 354 -13.71 -12.64 8.52
CA TRP A 354 -13.25 -13.81 9.27
C TRP A 354 -11.85 -13.68 9.88
N GLY A 355 -11.02 -12.75 9.43
CA GLY A 355 -9.65 -12.60 9.90
C GLY A 355 -8.81 -13.86 9.69
N TYR A 356 -8.00 -14.23 10.69
CA TYR A 356 -7.16 -15.44 10.66
C TYR A 356 -7.93 -16.77 10.59
N ALA A 357 -9.25 -16.75 10.84
CA ALA A 357 -10.12 -17.92 10.77
C ALA A 357 -10.87 -18.02 9.42
N ALA A 358 -10.35 -17.37 8.37
CA ALA A 358 -10.94 -17.39 7.04
C ALA A 358 -10.84 -18.82 6.43
N PRO A 359 -11.96 -19.37 5.91
CA PRO A 359 -11.92 -20.58 5.09
C PRO A 359 -11.12 -20.37 3.81
N ASP A 360 -10.54 -21.43 3.25
CA ASP A 360 -9.83 -21.36 1.96
C ASP A 360 -10.79 -21.12 0.77
N ASP A 361 -12.08 -21.44 0.93
CA ASP A 361 -13.12 -21.25 -0.10
C ASP A 361 -14.00 -20.01 0.18
N PRO A 362 -14.06 -19.02 -0.75
CA PRO A 362 -14.94 -17.85 -0.64
C PRO A 362 -16.45 -18.14 -0.72
N SER A 363 -16.87 -19.40 -0.85
CA SER A 363 -18.30 -19.77 -0.86
C SER A 363 -19.07 -19.33 0.38
N ALA A 364 -18.40 -19.16 1.54
CA ALA A 364 -18.99 -18.61 2.75
C ALA A 364 -19.56 -17.18 2.55
N ILE A 365 -18.91 -16.37 1.71
CA ILE A 365 -19.39 -15.02 1.36
C ILE A 365 -20.69 -15.12 0.57
N LYS A 366 -20.80 -16.03 -0.40
CA LYS A 366 -22.03 -16.19 -1.19
C LYS A 366 -23.25 -16.43 -0.28
N HIS A 367 -23.09 -17.27 0.73
CA HIS A 367 -24.13 -17.56 1.71
C HIS A 367 -24.48 -16.35 2.59
N GLN A 368 -23.48 -15.61 3.09
CA GLN A 368 -23.75 -14.41 3.87
C GLN A 368 -24.42 -13.31 3.04
N ILE A 369 -24.02 -13.11 1.79
CA ILE A 369 -24.64 -12.14 0.88
C ILE A 369 -26.13 -12.48 0.66
N ALA A 370 -26.45 -13.76 0.46
CA ALA A 370 -27.84 -14.21 0.32
C ALA A 370 -28.67 -13.96 1.59
N ARG A 371 -28.09 -14.16 2.78
CA ARG A 371 -28.74 -13.84 4.06
C ARG A 371 -28.91 -12.33 4.25
N LEU A 372 -27.89 -11.54 3.96
CA LEU A 372 -27.92 -10.09 4.07
C LEU A 372 -28.96 -9.47 3.14
N ARG A 373 -29.06 -9.91 1.89
CA ARG A 373 -30.10 -9.43 0.95
C ARG A 373 -31.51 -9.59 1.51
N ARG A 374 -31.81 -10.75 2.12
CA ARG A 374 -33.11 -10.98 2.75
C ARG A 374 -33.35 -10.06 3.94
N LYS A 375 -32.33 -9.81 4.76
CA LYS A 375 -32.44 -8.93 5.93
C LYS A 375 -32.53 -7.45 5.58
N LEU A 376 -31.83 -7.03 4.52
CA LEU A 376 -31.77 -5.64 4.04
C LEU A 376 -32.94 -5.28 3.12
N ASP A 377 -33.84 -6.22 2.83
CA ASP A 377 -35.01 -5.91 2.01
C ASP A 377 -35.88 -4.83 2.66
N GLY A 378 -36.34 -3.89 1.84
CA GLY A 378 -37.10 -2.71 2.29
C GLY A 378 -36.34 -1.74 3.21
N THR A 379 -35.00 -1.77 3.26
CA THR A 379 -34.18 -0.82 4.06
C THR A 379 -33.65 0.37 3.25
N GLY A 380 -33.93 0.41 1.95
CA GLY A 380 -33.30 1.33 1.02
C GLY A 380 -31.84 1.01 0.69
N VAL A 381 -31.30 -0.11 1.18
CA VAL A 381 -29.95 -0.62 0.85
C VAL A 381 -30.04 -1.98 0.20
N GLN A 382 -29.25 -2.18 -0.85
CA GLN A 382 -29.17 -3.43 -1.59
C GLN A 382 -27.73 -3.85 -1.83
N ILE A 383 -27.48 -5.16 -1.82
CA ILE A 383 -26.18 -5.72 -2.19
C ILE A 383 -26.26 -6.25 -3.62
N ARG A 384 -25.51 -5.67 -4.56
CA ARG A 384 -25.47 -6.11 -5.95
C ARG A 384 -24.31 -7.06 -6.22
N THR A 385 -24.55 -8.08 -7.04
CA THR A 385 -23.49 -8.96 -7.55
C THR A 385 -22.91 -8.36 -8.83
N VAL A 386 -21.60 -8.20 -8.89
CA VAL A 386 -20.87 -7.91 -10.12
C VAL A 386 -20.22 -9.19 -10.60
N ARG A 387 -20.76 -9.75 -11.69
CA ARG A 387 -20.41 -11.10 -12.17
C ARG A 387 -18.90 -11.23 -12.41
N GLY A 388 -18.30 -12.26 -11.80
CA GLY A 388 -16.87 -12.55 -11.91
C GLY A 388 -15.95 -11.59 -11.14
N VAL A 389 -16.49 -10.68 -10.34
CA VAL A 389 -15.70 -9.68 -9.60
C VAL A 389 -16.03 -9.69 -8.10
N GLY A 390 -17.30 -9.68 -7.71
CA GLY A 390 -17.66 -9.68 -6.29
C GLY A 390 -18.97 -8.98 -6.00
N TYR A 391 -19.01 -8.23 -4.89
CA TYR A 391 -20.23 -7.65 -4.34
C TYR A 391 -20.06 -6.16 -4.03
N ARG A 392 -21.15 -5.41 -4.13
CA ARG A 392 -21.18 -3.98 -3.85
C ARG A 392 -22.42 -3.62 -3.05
N LEU A 393 -22.28 -2.65 -2.15
CA LEU A 393 -23.42 -1.98 -1.52
C LEU A 393 -23.92 -0.84 -2.41
N GLU A 394 -25.22 -0.86 -2.69
CA GLU A 394 -25.98 0.17 -3.39
C GLU A 394 -27.15 0.59 -2.50
N GLY A 395 -27.72 1.74 -2.79
CA GLY A 395 -28.78 2.35 -2.01
C GLY A 395 -29.70 3.03 -2.97
N SER A 396 -30.99 2.92 -2.69
CA SER A 396 -32.02 3.47 -3.54
C SER A 396 -31.92 5.00 -3.53
N SER A 397 -31.60 5.57 -4.69
CA SER A 397 -31.88 6.99 -4.94
C SER A 397 -33.40 7.15 -4.85
N THR A 398 -33.86 7.95 -3.90
CA THR A 398 -35.22 8.49 -3.91
C THR A 398 -35.14 9.90 -4.46
#